data_AF-A0AAV9BU23-F1
#
_entry.id   AF-A0AAV9BU23-F1
#
_cell.length_a   1.000
_cell.length_b   1.000
_cell.length_c   1.000
_cell.angle_alpha   90.00
_cell.angle_beta   90.00
_cell.angle_gamma   90.00
#
_symmetry.space_group_name_H-M   'P 1'
#
loop_
_entity.id
_entity.type
_entity.pdbx_description
1 polymer ?
#
loop_
_entity_poly.entity_id
_entity_poly.type
_entity_poly.pdbx_seq_one_letter_code
_entity_poly.pdbx_strand_id
1 'polypeptide(L)'
;MPKRDIRAGDRGEPESSMDNPKEDFLEDYIRQNQLLLCFPLTIDILKQLGEEKRKVVLTIMDDVSDEKSLKLIRTLKSAASANRDSLFSYVGVKQWEEFADTFDVVIRM
;
A
#
# COMPACT_ATOMS: atom_id res chain seq x y z
N MET A 1 -63.78 -8.15 -35.03
CA MET A 1 -62.93 -7.62 -33.94
C MET A 1 -62.04 -8.74 -33.42
N PRO A 2 -60.70 -8.58 -33.40
CA PRO A 2 -59.77 -9.62 -32.94
C PRO A 2 -59.52 -9.50 -31.43
N LYS A 3 -59.42 -10.63 -30.72
CA LYS A 3 -58.90 -10.68 -29.35
C LYS A 3 -57.36 -10.68 -29.43
N ARG A 4 -56.72 -9.71 -28.78
CA ARG A 4 -55.26 -9.67 -28.58
C ARG A 4 -54.98 -10.25 -27.21
N ASP A 5 -54.43 -11.44 -27.15
CA ASP A 5 -53.84 -11.96 -25.92
C ASP A 5 -52.37 -11.52 -25.84
N ILE A 6 -52.07 -10.90 -24.70
CA ILE A 6 -50.90 -10.11 -24.39
C ILE A 6 -49.69 -11.04 -24.26
N ARG A 7 -48.64 -10.81 -25.07
CA ARG A 7 -47.34 -11.46 -24.86
C ARG A 7 -46.83 -11.07 -23.47
N ALA A 8 -46.55 -12.07 -22.64
CA ALA A 8 -45.82 -11.91 -21.39
C ALA A 8 -44.49 -11.22 -21.72
N GLY A 9 -44.40 -9.95 -21.35
CA GLY A 9 -43.16 -9.20 -21.39
C GLY A 9 -42.19 -9.86 -20.44
N ASP A 10 -41.06 -10.25 -21.02
CA ASP A 10 -39.81 -10.56 -20.36
C ASP A 10 -39.54 -9.54 -19.26
N ARG A 11 -39.81 -9.91 -18.01
CA ARG A 11 -39.34 -9.16 -16.85
C ARG A 11 -37.90 -9.56 -16.65
N GLY A 12 -37.02 -8.92 -17.42
CA GLY A 12 -35.61 -8.83 -17.05
C GLY A 12 -35.55 -8.36 -15.61
N GLU A 13 -34.92 -9.16 -14.76
CA GLU A 13 -34.61 -8.75 -13.40
C GLU A 13 -33.88 -7.40 -13.48
N PRO A 14 -34.17 -6.43 -12.60
CA PRO A 14 -33.40 -5.21 -12.60
C PRO A 14 -31.95 -5.58 -12.33
N GLU A 15 -31.09 -5.42 -13.34
CA GLU A 15 -29.65 -5.52 -13.17
C GLU A 15 -29.28 -4.60 -12.00
N SER A 16 -28.78 -5.23 -10.94
CA SER A 16 -28.26 -4.60 -9.74
C SER A 16 -27.07 -3.71 -10.13
N SER A 17 -27.38 -2.50 -10.60
CA SER A 17 -26.43 -1.45 -10.98
C SER A 17 -26.38 -0.37 -9.89
N MET A 18 -26.48 -0.77 -8.63
CA MET A 18 -25.96 0.06 -7.56
C MET A 18 -24.49 -0.31 -7.38
N ASP A 19 -23.61 0.41 -8.07
CA ASP A 19 -22.29 0.71 -7.52
C ASP A 19 -22.54 1.16 -6.09
N ASN A 20 -22.16 0.32 -5.12
CA ASN A 20 -22.44 0.56 -3.72
C ASN A 20 -21.24 1.34 -3.17
N PRO A 21 -21.29 2.69 -3.10
CA PRO A 21 -20.13 3.51 -2.75
C PRO A 21 -19.54 3.19 -1.36
N LYS A 22 -20.29 2.45 -0.53
CA LYS A 22 -19.83 1.98 0.78
C LYS A 22 -18.90 0.77 0.70
N GLU A 23 -19.07 -0.12 -0.28
CA GLU A 23 -18.20 -1.29 -0.46
C GLU A 23 -16.84 -0.85 -1.00
N ASP A 24 -16.82 -0.03 -2.06
CA ASP A 24 -15.56 0.53 -2.59
C ASP A 24 -14.81 1.36 -1.54
N PHE A 25 -15.52 2.19 -0.78
CA PHE A 25 -14.93 2.97 0.32
C PHE A 25 -14.33 2.08 1.40
N LEU A 26 -15.01 1.00 1.80
CA LEU A 26 -14.52 0.10 2.83
C LEU A 26 -13.31 -0.69 2.33
N GLU A 27 -13.34 -1.15 1.10
CA GLU A 27 -12.21 -1.84 0.47
C GLU A 27 -10.98 -0.93 0.38
N ASP A 28 -11.17 0.30 -0.07
CA ASP A 28 -10.12 1.32 -0.14
C ASP A 28 -9.61 1.70 1.25
N TYR A 29 -10.48 1.82 2.25
CA TYR A 29 -10.10 2.08 3.63
C TYR A 29 -9.28 0.93 4.23
N ILE A 30 -9.67 -0.32 3.98
CA ILE A 30 -8.92 -1.49 4.44
C ILE A 30 -7.56 -1.54 3.75
N ARG A 31 -7.50 -1.41 2.41
CA ARG A 31 -6.25 -1.41 1.64
C ARG A 31 -5.29 -0.30 2.11
N GLN A 32 -5.80 0.91 2.34
CA GLN A 32 -4.98 2.04 2.82
C GLN A 32 -4.37 1.80 4.22
N ASN A 33 -5.02 1.00 5.06
CA ASN A 33 -4.60 0.74 6.44
C ASN A 33 -3.92 -0.62 6.67
N GLN A 34 -3.80 -1.48 5.65
CA GLN A 34 -3.14 -2.80 5.77
C GLN A 34 -1.63 -2.69 6.03
N LEU A 35 -0.99 -1.69 5.41
CA LEU A 35 0.42 -1.39 5.64
C LEU A 35 0.55 -0.16 6.54
N LEU A 36 1.42 -0.25 7.54
CA LEU A 36 1.83 0.91 8.32
C LEU A 36 2.39 1.98 7.37
N LEU A 37 2.17 3.26 7.66
CA LEU A 37 2.73 4.33 6.82
C LEU A 37 4.27 4.39 6.89
N CYS A 38 4.87 3.80 7.93
CA CYS A 38 6.31 3.67 8.10
C CYS A 38 6.67 2.30 8.72
N PHE A 39 7.53 1.52 8.08
CA PHE A 39 7.86 0.15 8.50
C PHE A 39 9.33 -0.24 8.25
N PRO A 40 9.89 -1.17 9.06
CA PRO A 40 11.13 -1.84 8.68
C PRO A 40 10.88 -2.71 7.46
N LEU A 41 11.78 -2.68 6.48
CA LEU A 41 11.65 -3.52 5.29
C LEU A 41 11.96 -4.98 5.65
N THR A 42 11.07 -5.87 5.25
CA THR A 42 11.24 -7.33 5.39
C THR A 42 10.86 -8.02 4.08
N ILE A 43 11.26 -9.29 3.91
CA ILE A 43 10.91 -10.09 2.73
C ILE A 43 9.38 -10.18 2.57
N ASP A 44 8.64 -10.32 3.65
CA ASP A 44 7.19 -10.45 3.59
C ASP A 44 6.51 -9.14 3.17
N ILE A 45 7.03 -8.00 3.62
CA ILE A 45 6.55 -6.70 3.16
C ILE A 45 6.91 -6.48 1.69
N LEU A 46 8.11 -6.87 1.23
CA LEU A 46 8.48 -6.79 -0.18
C LEU A 46 7.50 -7.55 -1.10
N LYS A 47 7.04 -8.73 -0.67
CA LYS A 47 6.01 -9.49 -1.41
C LYS A 47 4.68 -8.72 -1.46
N GLN A 48 4.29 -8.07 -0.36
CA GLN A 48 3.07 -7.26 -0.30
C GLN A 48 3.17 -5.98 -1.14
N LEU A 49 4.37 -5.41 -1.29
CA LEU A 49 4.59 -4.20 -2.08
C LEU A 49 4.40 -4.41 -3.59
N GLY A 50 4.43 -5.66 -4.09
CA GLY A 50 4.20 -5.94 -5.51
C GLY A 50 2.83 -5.51 -6.03
N GLU A 51 1.82 -5.52 -5.16
CA GLU A 51 0.43 -5.13 -5.48
C GLU A 51 0.07 -3.73 -4.95
N GLU A 52 1.03 -3.04 -4.32
CA GLU A 52 0.79 -1.74 -3.69
C GLU A 52 0.85 -0.61 -4.72
N LYS A 53 -0.15 0.29 -4.69
CA LYS A 53 -0.26 1.41 -5.64
C LYS A 53 0.49 2.65 -5.18
N ARG A 54 0.72 2.80 -3.87
CA ARG A 54 1.45 3.95 -3.29
C ARG A 54 2.93 3.88 -3.61
N LYS A 55 3.56 5.04 -3.74
CA LYS A 55 5.02 5.14 -3.91
C LYS A 55 5.72 4.71 -2.63
N VAL A 56 6.87 4.06 -2.75
CA VAL A 56 7.69 3.66 -1.60
C VAL A 56 8.93 4.56 -1.51
N VAL A 57 9.08 5.23 -0.37
CA VAL A 57 10.30 5.95 0.00
C VAL A 57 11.15 5.01 0.85
N LEU A 58 12.21 4.47 0.24
CA LEU A 58 13.16 3.59 0.92
C LEU A 58 14.31 4.38 1.53
N THR A 59 14.56 4.17 2.82
CA THR A 59 15.73 4.69 3.54
C THR A 59 16.72 3.56 3.84
N ILE A 60 17.94 3.69 3.34
CA ILE A 60 19.04 2.76 3.64
C ILE A 60 19.93 3.40 4.70
N MET A 61 20.20 2.67 5.78
CA MET A 61 21.05 3.08 6.91
C MET A 61 22.02 1.97 7.27
N ASP A 62 23.10 2.27 7.99
CA ASP A 62 24.10 1.27 8.37
C ASP A 62 23.51 0.22 9.32
N ASP A 63 22.91 0.68 10.43
CA ASP A 63 22.27 -0.17 11.44
C ASP A 63 21.00 0.47 11.99
N VAL A 64 19.86 -0.19 11.80
CA VAL A 64 18.53 0.29 12.26
C VAL A 64 18.44 0.48 13.78
N SER A 65 19.34 -0.15 14.54
CA SER A 65 19.33 -0.12 16.01
C SER A 65 20.16 1.02 16.62
N ASP A 66 20.96 1.73 15.82
CA ASP A 66 21.81 2.81 16.34
C ASP A 66 21.00 4.08 16.69
N GLU A 67 21.55 4.93 17.55
CA GLU A 67 20.82 6.09 18.07
C GLU A 67 20.42 7.10 16.96
N LYS A 68 21.28 7.25 15.94
CA LYS A 68 21.04 8.16 14.82
C LYS A 68 19.89 7.65 13.93
N SER A 69 19.88 6.37 13.64
CA SER A 69 18.84 5.67 12.89
C SER A 69 17.51 5.72 13.62
N LEU A 70 17.50 5.50 14.93
CA LEU A 70 16.27 5.64 15.74
C LEU A 70 15.71 7.06 15.70
N LYS A 71 16.57 8.09 15.70
CA LYS A 71 16.15 9.50 15.51
C LYS A 71 15.58 9.71 14.10
N LEU A 72 16.23 9.19 13.06
CA LEU A 72 15.75 9.27 11.69
C LEU A 72 14.40 8.55 11.52
N ILE A 73 14.23 7.36 12.07
CA ILE A 73 12.96 6.60 12.04
C ILE A 73 11.81 7.41 12.65
N ARG A 74 12.04 8.16 13.73
CA ARG A 74 11.01 9.05 14.31
C ARG A 74 10.62 10.18 13.35
N THR A 75 11.60 10.75 12.65
CA THR A 75 11.35 11.75 11.60
C THR A 75 10.56 11.13 10.44
N LEU A 76 10.95 9.93 9.97
CA LEU A 76 10.24 9.21 8.90
C LEU A 76 8.79 8.93 9.28
N LYS A 77 8.52 8.48 10.52
CA LYS A 77 7.14 8.28 11.02
C LYS A 77 6.31 9.57 10.99
N SER A 78 6.94 10.70 11.33
CA SER A 78 6.28 12.01 11.30
C SER A 78 5.99 12.46 9.86
N ALA A 79 6.95 12.29 8.96
CA ALA A 79 6.79 12.58 7.53
C ALA A 79 5.72 11.70 6.88
N ALA A 80 5.72 10.40 7.18
CA ALA A 80 4.74 9.44 6.67
C ALA A 80 3.32 9.78 7.11
N SER A 81 3.14 10.24 8.35
CA SER A 81 1.83 10.68 8.84
C SER A 81 1.29 11.91 8.08
N ALA A 82 2.17 12.75 7.54
CA ALA A 82 1.81 13.94 6.75
C ALA A 82 1.64 13.65 5.24
N ASN A 83 2.19 12.53 4.73
CA ASN A 83 2.20 12.19 3.30
C ASN A 83 1.61 10.78 3.09
N ARG A 84 0.27 10.68 3.05
CA ARG A 84 -0.42 9.37 2.96
C ARG A 84 -0.42 8.74 1.57
N ASP A 85 0.04 9.46 0.56
CA ASP A 85 0.22 8.97 -0.81
C ASP A 85 1.49 8.13 -0.99
N SER A 86 2.38 8.15 0.02
CA SER A 86 3.64 7.44 0.02
C SER A 86 3.78 6.56 1.27
N LEU A 87 4.33 5.37 1.08
CA LEU A 87 4.79 4.51 2.16
C LEU A 87 6.26 4.80 2.44
N PHE A 88 6.63 4.83 3.71
CA PHE A 88 8.01 5.02 4.13
C PHE A 88 8.55 3.67 4.62
N SER A 89 9.73 3.29 4.15
CA SER A 89 10.38 2.08 4.61
C SER A 89 11.84 2.35 4.95
N TYR A 90 12.39 1.50 5.80
CA TYR A 90 13.80 1.58 6.15
C TYR A 90 14.45 0.20 6.28
N VAL A 91 15.72 0.12 5.92
CA VAL A 91 16.52 -1.11 5.98
C VAL A 91 17.92 -0.81 6.48
N GLY A 92 18.49 -1.74 7.26
CA GLY A 92 19.86 -1.68 7.74
C GLY A 92 20.80 -2.52 6.87
N VAL A 93 21.92 -1.95 6.46
CA VAL A 93 22.92 -2.64 5.61
C VAL A 93 23.54 -3.81 6.33
N LYS A 94 23.78 -3.72 7.64
CA LYS A 94 24.26 -4.87 8.43
C LYS A 94 23.40 -6.12 8.29
N GLN A 95 22.11 -5.98 7.99
CA GLN A 95 21.19 -7.11 7.84
C GLN A 95 20.80 -7.40 6.38
N TRP A 96 21.06 -6.47 5.45
CA TRP A 96 20.57 -6.48 4.06
C TRP A 96 21.59 -5.92 3.07
N GLU A 97 22.87 -6.25 3.25
CA GLU A 97 23.99 -5.74 2.43
C GLU A 97 23.75 -5.95 0.93
N GLU A 98 23.47 -7.20 0.52
CA GLU A 98 23.22 -7.53 -0.90
C GLU A 98 22.06 -6.73 -1.51
N PHE A 99 21.03 -6.44 -0.72
CA PHE A 99 19.90 -5.62 -1.19
C PHE A 99 20.30 -4.15 -1.30
N ALA A 100 21.03 -3.62 -0.32
CA ALA A 100 21.50 -2.24 -0.34
C ALA A 100 22.47 -1.97 -1.50
N ASP A 101 23.31 -2.96 -1.84
CA ASP A 101 24.26 -2.90 -2.95
C ASP A 101 23.56 -2.69 -4.31
N THR A 102 22.34 -3.19 -4.48
CA THR A 102 21.56 -2.99 -5.73
C THR A 102 21.22 -1.54 -6.03
N PHE A 103 21.35 -0.65 -5.04
CA PHE A 103 21.06 0.78 -5.17
C PHE A 103 22.32 1.64 -5.34
N ASP A 104 23.51 1.02 -5.49
CA ASP A 104 24.82 1.69 -5.61
C ASP A 104 25.06 2.75 -4.52
N VAL A 105 24.49 2.54 -3.32
CA VAL A 105 24.61 3.50 -2.22
C VAL A 105 25.98 3.35 -1.60
N VAL A 106 26.88 4.29 -1.90
CA VAL A 106 28.17 4.39 -1.20
C VAL A 106 27.91 4.84 0.23
N ILE A 107 27.77 3.88 1.14
CA ILE A 107 27.79 4.15 2.57
C ILE A 107 29.24 4.45 2.93
N ARG A 108 29.53 5.74 3.11
CA ARG A 108 30.82 6.16 3.65
C ARG A 108 30.86 5.80 5.13
N MET A 109 31.50 4.67 5.41
CA MET A 109 31.91 4.23 6.74
C MET A 109 32.91 5.21 7.36
#